data_AF-A0AAV0W781-F1
#
_entry.id   AF-A0AAV0W781-F1
#
_cell.length_a   1.000
_cell.length_b   1.000
_cell.length_c   1.000
_cell.angle_alpha   90.00
_cell.angle_beta   90.00
_cell.angle_gamma   90.00
#
_symmetry.space_group_name_H-M   'P 1'
#
loop_
_entity.id
_entity.type
_entity.pdbx_description
1 polymer ?
#
loop_
_entity_poly.entity_id
_entity_poly.type
_entity_poly.pdbx_seq_one_letter_code
_entity_poly.pdbx_strand_id
1 'polypeptide(L)'
;MCARLINDSKFNNLIATDTEITFQKVLLKKCHDVFYSNYQEELNKLKDTMKNDNMVPKKCLSGVLNNFLFDFQKRSICNCRFIGVLFKNGAFPEKYILKCIGDLGKEKNDNNYELQMHCLCIILQSVGLILSKTSYDLNKKINKLVSSMENHGMSSTLKCLIKKLKIMNSKGWMDEGNCF
;
A
#
# COMPACT_ATOMS: atom_id res chain seq x y z
N MET A 1 -14.74 11.83 -0.52
CA MET A 1 -14.38 13.25 -0.29
C MET A 1 -13.20 13.68 -1.17
N CYS A 2 -11.98 13.15 -0.97
CA CYS A 2 -10.79 13.58 -1.72
C CYS A 2 -10.93 13.47 -3.25
N ALA A 3 -11.48 12.38 -3.78
CA ALA A 3 -11.70 12.27 -5.22
C ALA A 3 -12.67 13.33 -5.77
N ARG A 4 -13.68 13.73 -4.98
CA ARG A 4 -14.58 14.84 -5.35
C ARG A 4 -13.84 16.17 -5.37
N LEU A 5 -12.97 16.43 -4.40
CA LEU A 5 -12.14 17.64 -4.37
C LEU A 5 -11.13 17.68 -5.53
N ILE A 6 -10.59 16.53 -5.95
CA ILE A 6 -9.72 16.43 -7.12
C ILE A 6 -10.49 16.66 -8.41
N ASN A 7 -11.73 16.19 -8.51
CA ASN A 7 -12.52 16.32 -9.73
C ASN A 7 -13.30 17.65 -9.79
N ASP A 8 -13.28 18.46 -8.72
CA ASP A 8 -13.91 19.78 -8.68
C ASP A 8 -12.95 20.83 -9.27
N SER A 9 -13.38 21.44 -10.37
CA SER A 9 -12.63 22.49 -11.05
C SER A 9 -12.35 23.70 -10.15
N LYS A 10 -13.19 23.98 -9.15
CA LYS A 10 -12.97 25.08 -8.18
C LYS A 10 -11.76 24.81 -7.28
N PHE A 11 -11.45 23.55 -6.98
CA PHE A 11 -10.31 23.18 -6.13
C PHE A 11 -9.01 23.02 -6.91
N ASN A 12 -9.08 22.70 -8.20
CA ASN A 12 -7.89 22.56 -9.07
C ASN A 12 -7.57 23.80 -9.91
N ASN A 13 -8.50 24.76 -10.10
CA ASN A 13 -8.28 25.97 -10.89
C ASN A 13 -7.86 27.21 -10.07
N LEU A 14 -7.78 27.12 -8.74
CA LEU A 14 -7.55 28.28 -7.87
C LEU A 14 -6.08 28.78 -7.82
N ILE A 15 -5.20 28.34 -8.70
CA ILE A 15 -3.85 28.92 -8.84
C ILE A 15 -3.53 29.12 -10.32
N ALA A 16 -4.31 29.96 -10.99
CA ALA A 16 -4.04 30.41 -12.36
C ALA A 16 -2.78 31.33 -12.48
N THR A 17 -2.07 31.57 -11.38
CA THR A 17 -0.82 32.36 -11.37
C THR A 17 0.41 31.59 -10.90
N ASP A 18 0.28 30.33 -10.47
CA ASP A 18 1.39 29.50 -9.99
C ASP A 18 1.07 28.01 -10.20
N THR A 19 1.45 27.48 -11.36
CA THR A 19 0.96 26.21 -11.93
C THR A 19 1.55 24.94 -11.29
N GLU A 20 2.29 25.04 -10.18
CA GLU A 20 3.17 23.96 -9.75
C GLU A 20 2.52 22.96 -8.77
N ILE A 21 1.56 23.38 -7.94
CA ILE A 21 1.03 22.58 -6.83
C ILE A 21 -0.49 22.38 -6.94
N THR A 22 -0.93 21.17 -7.32
CA THR A 22 -2.36 20.78 -7.31
C THR A 22 -2.69 19.92 -6.09
N PHE A 23 -3.95 19.89 -5.67
CA PHE A 23 -4.40 19.01 -4.59
C PHE A 23 -4.10 17.53 -4.90
N GLN A 24 -4.19 17.13 -6.16
CA GLN A 24 -3.78 15.81 -6.63
C GLN A 24 -2.29 15.53 -6.38
N LYS A 25 -1.39 16.47 -6.70
CA LYS A 25 0.06 16.33 -6.44
C LYS A 25 0.37 16.24 -4.95
N VAL A 26 -0.29 17.07 -4.13
CA VAL A 26 -0.15 17.03 -2.66
C VAL A 26 -0.62 15.69 -2.11
N LEU A 27 -1.77 15.19 -2.57
CA LEU A 27 -2.32 13.91 -2.11
C LEU A 27 -1.43 12.73 -2.53
N LEU A 28 -0.90 12.73 -3.75
CA LEU A 28 0.06 11.72 -4.21
C LEU A 28 1.33 11.74 -3.36
N LYS A 29 1.88 12.93 -3.08
CA LYS A 29 3.05 13.07 -2.21
C LYS A 29 2.76 12.52 -0.82
N LYS A 30 1.61 12.85 -0.22
CA LYS A 30 1.23 12.30 1.10
C LYS A 30 1.04 10.79 1.08
N CYS A 31 0.40 10.23 0.06
CA CYS A 31 0.25 8.79 -0.09
C CYS A 31 1.62 8.10 -0.25
N HIS A 32 2.52 8.72 -1.02
CA HIS A 32 3.91 8.26 -1.16
C HIS A 32 4.65 8.35 0.18
N ASP A 33 4.64 9.48 0.87
CA ASP A 33 5.33 9.66 2.15
C ASP A 33 4.86 8.66 3.22
N VAL A 34 3.57 8.30 3.27
CA VAL A 34 3.07 7.26 4.20
C VAL A 34 3.53 5.85 3.80
N PHE A 35 3.76 5.62 2.49
CA PHE A 35 4.12 4.31 1.97
C PHE A 35 5.64 4.07 1.97
N TYR A 36 6.42 5.10 1.63
CA TYR A 36 7.88 5.10 1.58
C TYR A 36 8.50 5.87 2.75
N SER A 37 7.71 6.23 3.77
CA SER A 37 8.24 6.70 5.06
C SER A 37 9.31 5.72 5.48
N ASN A 38 10.46 6.24 5.87
CA ASN A 38 11.64 5.45 6.14
C ASN A 38 11.44 4.68 7.46
N TYR A 39 10.70 3.57 7.39
CA TYR A 39 10.37 2.71 8.52
C TYR A 39 11.60 2.37 9.35
N GLN A 40 12.72 2.09 8.67
CA GLN A 40 13.98 1.79 9.33
C GLN A 40 14.49 2.99 10.12
N GLU A 41 14.35 4.20 9.59
CA GLU A 41 14.74 5.43 10.29
C GLU A 41 13.83 5.71 11.48
N GLU A 42 12.51 5.58 11.35
CA GLU A 42 11.58 5.74 12.48
C GLU A 42 11.82 4.68 13.57
N LEU A 43 12.02 3.42 13.17
CA LEU A 43 12.34 2.32 14.08
C LEU A 43 13.69 2.54 14.77
N ASN A 44 14.70 3.02 14.05
CA ASN A 44 16.01 3.29 14.62
C ASN A 44 15.96 4.46 15.60
N LYS A 45 15.32 5.58 15.24
CA LYS A 45 15.07 6.71 16.16
C LYS A 45 14.38 6.24 17.43
N LEU A 46 13.33 5.43 17.28
CA LEU A 46 12.59 4.88 18.42
C LEU A 46 13.47 3.97 19.30
N LYS A 47 14.29 3.09 18.69
CA LYS A 47 15.26 2.26 19.42
C LYS A 47 16.34 3.09 20.13
N ASP A 48 16.80 4.17 19.52
CA ASP A 48 17.85 5.02 20.09
C ASP A 48 17.31 5.88 21.24
N THR A 49 16.09 6.42 21.13
CA THR A 49 15.39 7.05 22.26
C THR A 49 15.25 6.07 23.43
N MET A 50 14.88 4.83 23.13
CA MET A 50 14.72 3.77 24.13
C MET A 50 16.03 3.33 24.81
N LYS A 51 17.17 3.38 24.11
CA LYS A 51 18.49 3.06 24.70
C LYS A 51 18.99 4.14 25.65
N ASN A 52 18.63 5.40 25.40
CA ASN A 52 19.04 6.52 26.25
C ASN A 52 18.22 6.61 27.55
N ASP A 53 17.07 5.92 27.59
CA ASP A 53 16.15 5.90 28.72
C ASP A 53 16.44 4.69 29.64
N ASN A 54 17.54 4.77 30.40
CA ASN A 54 18.08 3.69 31.24
C ASN A 54 17.13 3.18 32.36
N MET A 55 15.95 3.79 32.54
CA MET A 55 14.98 3.42 33.58
C MET A 55 13.78 2.60 33.08
N VAL A 56 13.65 2.32 31.77
CA VAL A 56 12.49 1.62 31.22
C VAL A 56 12.69 0.08 31.27
N PRO A 57 11.78 -0.69 31.89
CA PRO A 57 11.89 -2.16 31.92
C PRO A 57 11.88 -2.79 30.52
N LYS A 58 12.71 -3.83 30.29
CA LYS A 58 12.80 -4.56 28.99
C LYS A 58 11.45 -5.01 28.40
N LYS A 59 10.48 -5.39 29.25
CA LYS A 59 9.12 -5.76 28.80
C LYS A 59 8.31 -4.56 28.28
N CYS A 60 8.51 -3.37 28.87
CA CYS A 60 7.88 -2.14 28.39
C CYS A 60 8.46 -1.74 27.02
N LEU A 61 9.78 -1.85 26.87
CA LEU A 61 10.50 -1.63 25.60
C LEU A 61 9.97 -2.53 24.48
N SER A 62 9.75 -3.82 24.74
CA SER A 62 9.18 -4.74 23.73
C SER A 62 7.73 -4.38 23.37
N GLY A 63 6.94 -3.91 24.33
CA GLY A 63 5.56 -3.46 24.11
C GLY A 63 5.49 -2.24 23.19
N VAL A 64 6.32 -1.23 23.44
CA VAL A 64 6.40 -0.02 22.60
C VAL A 64 6.83 -0.36 21.18
N LEU A 65 7.84 -1.22 21.01
CA LEU A 65 8.27 -1.68 19.69
C LEU A 65 7.15 -2.42 18.96
N ASN A 66 6.46 -3.35 19.63
CA ASN A 66 5.36 -4.10 19.01
C ASN A 66 4.19 -3.19 18.60
N ASN A 67 3.83 -2.20 19.43
CA ASN A 67 2.79 -1.23 19.10
C ASN A 67 3.19 -0.39 17.89
N PHE A 68 4.43 0.10 17.84
CA PHE A 68 4.94 0.83 16.69
C PHE A 68 4.87 0.00 15.40
N LEU A 69 5.30 -1.28 15.45
CA LEU A 69 5.23 -2.21 14.32
C LEU A 69 3.79 -2.40 13.86
N PHE A 70 2.87 -2.63 14.79
CA PHE A 70 1.46 -2.82 14.50
C PHE A 70 0.83 -1.58 13.85
N ASP A 71 1.08 -0.39 14.40
CA ASP A 71 0.56 0.87 13.86
C ASP A 71 1.16 1.18 12.49
N PHE A 72 2.45 0.88 12.27
CA PHE A 72 3.08 1.00 10.98
C PHE A 72 2.41 0.10 9.95
N GLN A 73 2.28 -1.21 10.23
CA GLN A 73 1.62 -2.17 9.35
C GLN A 73 0.19 -1.74 9.01
N LYS A 74 -0.59 -1.34 10.03
CA LYS A 74 -1.96 -0.85 9.87
C LYS A 74 -2.02 0.37 8.96
N ARG A 75 -1.16 1.37 9.17
CA ARG A 75 -1.09 2.58 8.33
C ARG A 75 -0.74 2.22 6.88
N SER A 76 0.24 1.36 6.65
CA SER A 76 0.64 0.96 5.29
C SER A 76 -0.49 0.24 4.53
N ILE A 77 -1.17 -0.70 5.19
CA ILE A 77 -2.30 -1.44 4.60
C ILE A 77 -3.48 -0.49 4.30
N CYS A 78 -3.84 0.37 5.25
CA CYS A 78 -4.91 1.35 5.06
C CYS A 78 -4.59 2.35 3.94
N ASN A 79 -3.34 2.80 3.84
CA ASN A 79 -2.90 3.68 2.77
C ASN A 79 -3.02 3.01 1.39
N CYS A 80 -2.68 1.72 1.28
CA CYS A 80 -2.90 0.95 0.05
C CYS A 80 -4.38 0.86 -0.34
N ARG A 81 -5.27 0.57 0.62
CA ARG A 81 -6.72 0.60 0.38
C ARG A 81 -7.17 1.98 -0.11
N PHE A 82 -6.70 3.03 0.56
CA PHE A 82 -7.05 4.41 0.23
C PHE A 82 -6.61 4.79 -1.20
N ILE A 83 -5.37 4.48 -1.58
CA ILE A 83 -4.87 4.67 -2.95
C ILE A 83 -5.73 3.94 -3.97
N GLY A 84 -6.09 2.68 -3.69
CA GLY A 84 -6.98 1.89 -4.55
C GLY A 84 -8.35 2.54 -4.75
N VAL A 85 -8.96 3.03 -3.67
CA VAL A 85 -10.25 3.75 -3.72
C VAL A 85 -10.13 5.06 -4.50
N LEU A 86 -9.06 5.83 -4.28
CA LEU A 86 -8.83 7.08 -5.01
C LEU A 86 -8.71 6.81 -6.52
N PHE A 87 -7.94 5.80 -6.91
CA PHE A 87 -7.81 5.40 -8.31
C PHE A 87 -9.15 5.01 -8.92
N LYS A 88 -9.96 4.17 -8.24
CA LYS A 88 -11.31 3.81 -8.71
C LYS A 88 -12.22 5.02 -8.98
N ASN A 89 -12.01 6.11 -8.25
CA ASN A 89 -12.80 7.34 -8.36
C ASN A 89 -12.16 8.36 -9.33
N GLY A 90 -11.23 7.94 -10.18
CA GLY A 90 -10.60 8.81 -11.19
C GLY A 90 -9.62 9.83 -10.61
N ALA A 91 -9.25 9.71 -9.33
CA ALA A 91 -8.39 10.71 -8.69
C ALA A 91 -6.97 10.73 -9.24
N PHE A 92 -6.48 9.62 -9.82
CA PHE A 92 -5.12 9.52 -10.37
C PHE A 92 -5.10 8.74 -11.69
N PRO A 93 -4.22 9.11 -12.63
CA PRO A 93 -3.96 8.33 -13.84
C PRO A 93 -3.40 6.92 -13.56
N GLU A 94 -3.63 5.99 -14.49
CA GLU A 94 -3.18 4.59 -14.42
C GLU A 94 -1.67 4.45 -14.16
N LYS A 95 -0.82 5.32 -14.74
CA LYS A 95 0.63 5.28 -14.52
C LYS A 95 1.04 5.31 -13.04
N TYR A 96 0.26 5.97 -12.18
CA TYR A 96 0.58 6.05 -10.75
C TYR A 96 0.28 4.75 -10.02
N ILE A 97 -0.85 4.09 -10.35
CA ILE A 97 -1.19 2.81 -9.73
C ILE A 97 -0.23 1.71 -10.22
N LEU A 98 0.15 1.73 -11.49
CA LEU A 98 1.13 0.79 -12.03
C LEU A 98 2.51 0.97 -11.39
N LYS A 99 2.95 2.22 -11.16
CA LYS A 99 4.18 2.49 -10.40
C LYS A 99 4.10 1.93 -8.98
N CYS A 100 2.99 2.15 -8.28
CA CYS A 100 2.76 1.61 -6.94
C CYS A 100 2.85 0.08 -6.92
N ILE A 101 2.16 -0.62 -7.84
CA ILE A 101 2.22 -2.08 -7.99
C ILE A 101 3.64 -2.57 -8.32
N GLY A 102 4.35 -1.81 -9.17
CA GLY A 102 5.75 -2.07 -9.52
C GLY A 102 6.63 -2.05 -8.28
N ASP A 103 6.60 -0.95 -7.55
CA ASP A 103 7.42 -0.74 -6.34
C ASP A 103 7.10 -1.75 -5.24
N LEU A 104 5.82 -2.12 -5.10
CA LEU A 104 5.33 -3.11 -4.13
C LEU A 104 5.77 -4.55 -4.40
N GLY A 105 6.07 -4.90 -5.66
CA GLY A 105 6.51 -6.26 -6.00
C GLY A 105 7.95 -6.33 -6.49
N LYS A 106 8.75 -5.31 -6.21
CA LYS A 106 10.21 -5.43 -6.22
C LYS A 106 10.59 -6.39 -5.10
N GLU A 107 11.40 -7.38 -5.41
CA GLU A 107 12.01 -8.20 -4.37
C GLU A 107 12.98 -7.34 -3.58
N LYS A 108 12.84 -7.38 -2.26
CA LYS A 108 13.76 -6.72 -1.33
C LYS A 108 14.19 -7.75 -0.30
N ASN A 109 15.48 -7.79 -0.02
CA ASN A 109 16.05 -8.55 1.09
C ASN A 109 15.91 -7.72 2.37
N ASP A 110 14.67 -7.39 2.74
CA ASP A 110 14.39 -6.60 3.94
C ASP A 110 13.31 -7.26 4.83
N ASN A 111 13.30 -6.86 6.10
CA ASN A 111 12.37 -7.36 7.12
C ASN A 111 10.90 -6.98 6.84
N ASN A 112 10.62 -6.20 5.80
CA ASN A 112 9.28 -5.72 5.46
C ASN A 112 8.70 -6.41 4.22
N TYR A 113 9.37 -7.44 3.69
CA TYR A 113 8.90 -8.18 2.51
C TYR A 113 7.45 -8.68 2.64
N GLU A 114 7.10 -9.26 3.78
CA GLU A 114 5.75 -9.78 4.00
C GLU A 114 4.68 -8.68 3.99
N LEU A 115 4.94 -7.55 4.67
CA LEU A 115 4.06 -6.38 4.64
C LEU A 115 3.92 -5.82 3.22
N GLN A 116 5.01 -5.77 2.45
CA GLN A 116 5.00 -5.32 1.06
C GLN A 116 4.10 -6.22 0.21
N MET A 117 4.23 -7.54 0.34
CA MET A 117 3.37 -8.50 -0.37
C MET A 117 1.91 -8.39 0.06
N HIS A 118 1.63 -8.13 1.34
CA HIS A 118 0.29 -7.87 1.84
C HIS A 118 -0.31 -6.60 1.20
N CYS A 119 0.44 -5.49 1.22
CA CYS A 119 0.04 -4.24 0.59
C CYS A 119 -0.19 -4.39 -0.92
N LEU A 120 0.66 -5.18 -1.61
CA LEU A 120 0.49 -5.52 -3.02
C LEU A 120 -0.84 -6.25 -3.23
N CYS A 121 -1.15 -7.22 -2.38
CA CYS A 121 -2.40 -7.96 -2.49
C CYS A 121 -3.61 -7.05 -2.34
N ILE A 122 -3.57 -6.13 -1.38
CA ILE A 122 -4.63 -5.16 -1.11
C ILE A 122 -4.85 -4.21 -2.30
N ILE A 123 -3.78 -3.70 -2.90
CA ILE A 123 -3.87 -2.87 -4.10
C ILE A 123 -4.51 -3.67 -5.23
N LEU A 124 -4.02 -4.87 -5.53
CA LEU A 124 -4.52 -5.70 -6.63
C LEU A 124 -6.00 -6.07 -6.44
N GLN A 125 -6.42 -6.40 -5.22
CA GLN A 125 -7.85 -6.64 -4.93
C GLN A 125 -8.71 -5.41 -5.20
N SER A 126 -8.16 -4.23 -4.91
CA SER A 126 -8.86 -2.98 -5.17
C SER A 126 -8.94 -2.71 -6.67
N VAL A 127 -7.82 -2.67 -7.37
CA VAL A 127 -7.76 -2.09 -8.73
C VAL A 127 -7.83 -3.12 -9.86
N GLY A 128 -7.75 -4.41 -9.54
CA GLY A 128 -7.58 -5.49 -10.51
C GLY A 128 -8.69 -5.56 -11.57
N LEU A 129 -9.96 -5.33 -11.20
CA LEU A 129 -11.04 -5.26 -12.18
C LEU A 129 -10.84 -4.15 -13.21
N ILE A 130 -10.40 -2.96 -12.80
CA ILE A 130 -10.15 -1.85 -13.73
C ILE A 130 -8.95 -2.18 -14.61
N LEU A 131 -7.85 -2.65 -14.01
CA LEU A 131 -6.63 -3.00 -14.75
C LEU A 131 -6.82 -4.21 -15.68
N SER A 132 -7.73 -5.12 -15.37
CA SER A 132 -8.02 -6.28 -16.25
C SER A 132 -8.62 -5.90 -17.59
N LYS A 133 -9.13 -4.66 -17.69
CA LYS A 133 -9.68 -4.07 -18.91
C LYS A 133 -8.66 -3.23 -19.69
N THR A 134 -7.44 -3.09 -19.16
CA THR A 134 -6.33 -2.39 -19.83
C THR A 134 -5.35 -3.40 -20.42
N SER A 135 -4.27 -2.92 -21.04
CA SER A 135 -3.21 -3.79 -21.58
C SER A 135 -2.28 -4.36 -20.51
N TYR A 136 -2.53 -4.06 -19.22
CA TYR A 136 -1.67 -4.50 -18.13
C TYR A 136 -1.82 -6.01 -17.84
N ASP A 137 -0.73 -6.75 -17.94
CA ASP A 137 -0.71 -8.19 -17.67
C ASP A 137 -0.71 -8.49 -16.15
N LEU A 138 -1.92 -8.65 -15.60
CA LEU A 138 -2.14 -9.08 -14.22
C LEU A 138 -1.71 -10.53 -13.96
N ASN A 139 -1.72 -11.40 -14.98
CA ASN A 139 -1.36 -12.81 -14.82
C ASN A 139 0.10 -12.95 -14.39
N LYS A 140 1.01 -12.22 -15.05
CA LYS A 140 2.42 -12.19 -14.68
C LYS A 140 2.62 -11.82 -13.22
N LYS A 141 1.88 -10.82 -12.72
CA LYS A 141 2.01 -10.36 -11.34
C LYS A 141 1.47 -11.38 -10.33
N ILE A 142 0.32 -11.99 -10.63
CA ILE A 142 -0.30 -12.98 -9.74
C ILE A 142 0.48 -14.28 -9.71
N ASN A 143 1.00 -14.74 -10.84
CA ASN A 143 1.83 -15.95 -10.90
C ASN A 143 3.09 -15.79 -10.03
N LYS A 144 3.71 -14.60 -10.05
CA LYS A 144 4.84 -14.27 -9.15
C LYS A 144 4.44 -14.29 -7.66
N LEU A 145 3.25 -13.81 -7.32
CA LEU A 145 2.74 -13.90 -5.94
C LEU A 145 2.53 -15.36 -5.52
N VAL A 146 1.93 -16.17 -6.40
CA VAL A 146 1.68 -17.59 -6.13
C VAL A 146 2.98 -18.36 -5.93
N SER A 147 3.99 -18.14 -6.78
CA SER A 147 5.29 -18.80 -6.61
C SER A 147 5.98 -18.41 -5.30
N SER A 148 5.79 -17.17 -4.81
CA SER A 148 6.34 -16.75 -3.53
C SER A 148 5.75 -17.46 -2.31
N MET A 149 4.61 -18.15 -2.45
CA MET A 149 3.99 -18.90 -1.35
C MET A 149 4.78 -20.16 -0.95
N GLU A 150 5.66 -20.64 -1.80
CA GLU A 150 6.55 -21.79 -1.54
C GLU A 150 7.60 -21.45 -0.47
N ASN A 151 7.79 -20.17 -0.14
CA ASN A 151 8.65 -19.73 0.95
C ASN A 151 8.03 -20.10 2.31
N HIS A 152 8.72 -20.96 3.06
CA HIS A 152 8.25 -21.51 4.35
C HIS A 152 7.97 -20.45 5.44
N GLY A 153 8.54 -19.25 5.34
CA GLY A 153 8.36 -18.16 6.32
C GLY A 153 7.11 -17.30 6.17
N MET A 154 6.29 -17.51 5.14
CA MET A 154 5.12 -16.66 4.88
C MET A 154 3.90 -17.02 5.76
N SER A 155 3.24 -16.00 6.35
CA SER A 155 2.05 -16.21 7.18
C SER A 155 0.86 -16.80 6.43
N SER A 156 0.02 -17.52 7.18
CA SER A 156 -1.25 -18.08 6.71
C SER A 156 -2.19 -17.02 6.13
N THR A 157 -2.21 -15.83 6.74
CA THR A 157 -3.03 -14.70 6.29
C THR A 157 -2.62 -14.22 4.91
N LEU A 158 -1.32 -14.03 4.67
CA LEU A 158 -0.82 -13.61 3.36
C LEU A 158 -1.07 -14.70 2.30
N LYS A 159 -0.83 -15.97 2.64
CA LYS A 159 -1.16 -17.11 1.75
C LYS A 159 -2.65 -17.11 1.36
N CYS A 160 -3.54 -16.82 2.30
CA CYS A 160 -4.99 -16.72 2.02
C CYS A 160 -5.30 -15.57 1.06
N LEU A 161 -4.69 -14.39 1.26
CA LEU A 161 -4.86 -13.24 0.36
C LEU A 161 -4.38 -13.53 -1.07
N ILE A 162 -3.24 -14.20 -1.21
CA ILE A 162 -2.70 -14.58 -2.52
C ILE A 162 -3.63 -15.59 -3.21
N LYS A 163 -4.12 -16.61 -2.48
CA LYS A 163 -5.10 -17.57 -3.01
C LYS A 163 -6.38 -16.86 -3.47
N LYS A 164 -6.89 -15.90 -2.69
CA LYS A 164 -8.06 -15.10 -3.07
C LYS A 164 -7.81 -14.34 -4.37
N LEU A 165 -6.65 -13.71 -4.52
CA LEU A 165 -6.29 -13.02 -5.77
C LEU A 165 -6.22 -13.95 -6.98
N LYS A 166 -5.63 -15.14 -6.81
CA LYS A 166 -5.60 -16.16 -7.87
C LYS A 166 -7.03 -16.51 -8.33
N ILE A 167 -7.95 -16.70 -7.39
CA ILE A 167 -9.37 -16.99 -7.67
C ILE A 167 -10.04 -15.81 -8.38
N MET A 168 -9.86 -14.58 -7.88
CA MET A 168 -10.43 -13.38 -8.51
C MET A 168 -9.96 -13.27 -9.97
N ASN A 169 -8.67 -13.46 -10.22
CA ASN A 169 -8.11 -13.38 -11.56
C ASN A 169 -8.61 -14.51 -12.48
N SER A 170 -8.70 -15.76 -12.00
CA SER A 170 -9.24 -16.86 -12.81
C SER A 170 -10.72 -16.70 -13.14
N LYS A 171 -11.48 -15.98 -12.29
CA LYS A 171 -12.88 -15.64 -12.53
C LYS A 171 -13.06 -14.35 -13.34
N GLY A 172 -11.99 -13.80 -13.93
CA GLY A 172 -12.09 -12.56 -14.72
C GLY A 172 -12.41 -11.31 -13.91
N TRP A 173 -12.01 -11.28 -12.63
CA TRP A 173 -12.22 -10.16 -11.70
C TRP A 173 -13.69 -9.78 -11.46
N MET A 174 -14.60 -10.73 -11.65
CA MET A 174 -16.03 -10.57 -11.32
C MET A 174 -16.17 -10.05 -9.88
N ASP A 175 -16.97 -9.01 -9.72
CA ASP A 175 -17.19 -8.31 -8.46
C ASP A 175 -17.89 -9.27 -7.48
N GLU A 176 -17.13 -10.01 -6.67
CA GLU A 176 -17.65 -10.66 -5.47
C GLU A 176 -17.98 -9.51 -4.51
N GLY A 177 -19.20 -8.98 -4.68
CA GLY A 177 -19.63 -7.70 -4.16
C GLY A 177 -19.16 -7.41 -2.74
N ASN A 178 -18.70 -6.17 -2.55
CA ASN A 178 -18.60 -5.46 -1.28
C ASN A 178 -18.40 -6.37 -0.05
N CYS A 179 -17.19 -6.89 0.12
CA CYS A 179 -16.71 -7.23 1.45
C CYS A 179 -15.58 -6.26 1.80
N PHE A 180 -15.95 -5.02 2.13
CA PHE A 180 -15.46 -4.19 3.24
C PHE A 180 -16.31 -2.92 3.35
#